data_AF-A0A7V1SKK0-F1
#
_entry.id   AF-A0A7V1SKK0-F1
#
_cell.length_a   1.000
_cell.length_b   1.000
_cell.length_c   1.000
_cell.angle_alpha   90.00
_cell.angle_beta   90.00
_cell.angle_gamma   90.00
#
_symmetry.space_group_name_H-M   'P 1'
#
loop_
_entity.id
_entity.type
_entity.pdbx_description
1 polymer ?
#
loop_
_entity_poly.entity_id
_entity_poly.type
_entity_poly.pdbx_seq_one_letter_code
_entity_poly.pdbx_strand_id
1 'polypeptide(L)' 'VIHSYHLPPTLQTAQETGTQQIQSLVEAVDRFERELLIDALKSSRGNMRQAAMALKTTERIFGYKVKKYGIEPKQYR' A
#
# COMPACT_ATOMS: atom_id res chain seq x y z
N VAL A 1 -2.96 -26.39 5.91
CA VAL A 1 -2.86 -25.55 4.69
C VAL A 1 -1.53 -25.87 4.02
N ILE A 2 -1.53 -26.28 2.75
CA ILE A 2 -0.31 -26.67 2.02
C ILE A 2 0.25 -25.43 1.32
N HIS A 3 1.51 -25.11 1.59
CA HIS A 3 2.25 -24.01 0.95
C HIS A 3 3.16 -24.54 -0.18
N SER A 4 3.45 -23.70 -1.17
CA SER A 4 4.14 -24.10 -2.41
C SER A 4 5.55 -24.68 -2.21
N TYR A 5 6.22 -24.42 -1.09
CA TYR A 5 7.52 -25.02 -0.75
C TYR A 5 7.43 -26.49 -0.28
N HIS A 6 6.22 -27.02 -0.10
CA HIS A 6 5.99 -28.44 0.18
C HIS A 6 5.92 -29.32 -1.09
N LEU A 7 6.05 -28.73 -2.28
CA LEU A 7 5.97 -29.45 -3.55
C LEU A 7 7.37 -29.75 -4.13
N PRO A 8 7.53 -30.84 -4.90
CA PRO A 8 8.82 -31.25 -5.46
C PRO A 8 9.41 -30.19 -6.41
N PRO A 9 10.74 -30.12 -6.54
CA PRO A 9 11.46 -29.01 -7.17
C PRO A 9 11.09 -28.78 -8.65
N THR A 10 10.57 -29.80 -9.34
CA THR A 10 10.06 -29.72 -10.71
C THR A 10 8.74 -28.95 -10.85
N LEU A 11 7.94 -28.80 -9.78
CA LEU A 11 6.75 -27.95 -9.73
C LEU A 11 7.03 -26.58 -9.08
N GLN A 12 8.15 -26.45 -8.37
CA GLN A 12 8.62 -25.15 -7.88
C GLN A 12 9.18 -24.29 -9.04
N THR A 13 9.74 -24.91 -10.07
CA THR A 13 10.39 -24.23 -11.21
C THR A 13 9.43 -23.62 -12.24
N ALA A 14 8.12 -23.89 -12.17
CA ALA A 14 7.14 -23.06 -12.89
C ALA A 14 7.05 -21.61 -12.34
N GLN A 15 7.68 -21.33 -11.19
CA GLN A 15 7.85 -19.98 -10.63
C GLN A 15 9.12 -19.25 -11.12
N GLU A 16 9.84 -19.78 -12.12
CA GLU A 16 11.04 -19.18 -12.74
C GLU A 16 10.77 -18.47 -14.08
N THR A 17 9.55 -18.02 -14.35
CA THR A 17 9.41 -16.85 -15.22
C THR A 17 10.00 -15.70 -14.40
N GLY A 18 11.18 -15.21 -14.77
CA GLY A 18 12.05 -14.25 -14.05
C GLY A 18 11.46 -12.87 -13.75
N THR A 19 10.25 -12.83 -13.25
CA THR A 19 9.52 -11.69 -12.69
C THR A 19 8.97 -12.07 -11.32
N GLN A 20 9.76 -12.76 -10.48
CA GLN A 20 9.53 -12.67 -9.05
C GLN A 20 9.81 -11.21 -8.70
N GLN A 21 8.76 -10.42 -8.52
CA GLN A 21 8.90 -9.11 -7.90
C GLN A 21 9.39 -9.38 -6.47
N ILE A 22 10.71 -9.40 -6.29
CA ILE A 22 11.36 -9.48 -4.98
C ILE A 22 11.12 -8.14 -4.31
N GLN A 23 9.89 -7.94 -3.83
CA GLN A 23 9.54 -6.83 -2.97
C GLN A 23 9.48 -7.38 -1.56
N SER A 24 10.19 -6.73 -0.66
CA SER A 24 10.05 -7.06 0.76
C SER A 24 8.60 -6.82 1.19
N LEU A 25 8.12 -7.55 2.19
CA LEU A 25 6.79 -7.31 2.78
C LEU A 25 6.63 -5.84 3.18
N VAL A 26 7.73 -5.23 3.67
CA VAL A 26 7.78 -3.83 4.05
C VAL A 26 7.47 -2.91 2.87
N GLU A 27 8.12 -3.11 1.72
CA GLU A 27 7.86 -2.32 0.51
C GLU A 27 6.44 -2.50 -0.02
N ALA A 28 5.92 -3.73 0.01
CA ALA A 28 4.57 -4.02 -0.45
C ALA A 28 3.53 -3.29 0.42
N VAL A 29 3.71 -3.32 1.74
CA VAL A 29 2.84 -2.62 2.69
C VAL A 29 2.98 -1.11 2.54
N ASP A 30 4.19 -0.57 2.40
CA ASP A 30 4.40 0.87 2.22
C ASP A 30 3.76 1.39 0.92
N ARG A 31 3.85 0.64 -0.18
CA ARG A 31 3.16 0.99 -1.43
C ARG A 31 1.65 0.98 -1.25
N PHE A 32 1.11 -0.10 -0.70
CA PHE A 32 -0.33 -0.24 -0.49
C PHE A 32 -0.88 0.87 0.41
N GLU A 33 -0.17 1.18 1.50
CA GLU A 33 -0.53 2.28 2.39
C GLU A 33 -0.50 3.63 1.67
N ARG A 34 0.52 3.90 0.86
CA ARG A 34 0.60 5.13 0.06
C ARG A 34 -0.55 5.26 -0.92
N GLU A 35 -0.93 4.19 -1.61
CA GLU A 35 -2.05 4.17 -2.55
C GLU A 35 -3.38 4.50 -1.85
N LEU A 36 -3.66 3.86 -0.71
CA LEU A 36 -4.87 4.14 0.09
C LEU A 36 -4.97 5.61 0.51
N LEU A 37 -3.86 6.20 0.96
CA LEU A 37 -3.83 7.62 1.36
C LEU A 37 -4.13 8.54 0.17
N ILE A 38 -3.57 8.25 -1.00
CA ILE A 38 -3.79 9.04 -2.22
C ILE A 38 -5.25 8.94 -2.67
N ASP A 39 -5.83 7.75 -2.68
CA ASP A 39 -7.22 7.55 -3.13
C ASP A 39 -8.23 8.18 -2.16
N ALA A 40 -7.96 8.12 -0.85
CA ALA A 40 -8.74 8.85 0.14
C ALA A 40 -8.64 10.37 -0.06
N LEU A 41 -7.46 10.91 -0.41
CA LEU A 41 -7.30 12.33 -0.72
C LEU A 41 -8.01 12.74 -2.01
N LYS A 42 -7.95 11.93 -3.07
CA LYS A 42 -8.67 12.18 -4.33
C LYS A 42 -10.18 12.24 -4.12
N SER A 43 -10.73 11.24 -3.42
CA SER A 43 -12.19 11.16 -3.16
C SER A 43 -12.70 12.28 -2.25
N SER A 44 -11.84 12.81 -1.38
CA SER A 44 -12.16 13.92 -0.46
C SER A 44 -11.74 15.31 -0.98
N ARG A 45 -11.29 15.43 -2.24
CA ARG A 45 -10.79 16.69 -2.83
C ARG A 45 -9.72 17.37 -1.97
N GLY A 46 -8.75 16.59 -1.51
CA GLY A 46 -7.65 17.05 -0.66
C GLY A 46 -8.03 17.37 0.80
N ASN A 47 -9.26 17.08 1.23
CA ASN A 47 -9.69 17.28 2.61
C ASN A 47 -9.19 16.15 3.53
N MET A 48 -8.10 16.42 4.26
CA MET A 48 -7.45 15.44 5.15
C MET A 48 -8.38 14.87 6.22
N ARG A 49 -9.30 15.66 6.78
CA ARG A 49 -10.24 15.17 7.80
C ARG A 49 -11.21 14.15 7.20
N GLN A 50 -11.78 14.47 6.04
CA GLN A 50 -12.69 13.56 5.34
C GLN A 50 -11.96 12.30 4.86
N ALA A 51 -10.74 12.44 4.31
CA ALA A 51 -9.88 11.30 3.94
C ALA A 51 -9.59 10.38 5.12
N ALA A 52 -9.24 10.94 6.28
CA ALA A 52 -8.97 10.18 7.49
C ALA A 52 -10.22 9.43 7.99
N MET A 53 -11.39 10.08 7.98
CA MET A 53 -12.65 9.43 8.35
C MET A 53 -13.01 8.28 7.39
N ALA A 54 -12.76 8.44 6.09
CA ALA A 54 -13.00 7.38 5.10
C ALA A 54 -12.14 6.14 5.37
N LEU A 55 -10.89 6.32 5.80
CA LEU A 55 -10.00 5.24 6.22
C LEU A 55 -10.18 4.81 7.69
N LYS A 56 -11.23 5.29 8.37
CA LYS A 56 -11.53 5.00 9.79
C LYS A 56 -10.35 5.28 10.73
N THR A 57 -9.64 6.38 10.48
CA THR A 57 -8.53 6.84 11.32
C THR A 57 -8.72 8.29 11.75
N THR A 58 -7.77 8.81 12.53
CA THR A 58 -7.77 10.22 12.95
C THR A 58 -6.95 11.09 12.00
N GLU A 59 -7.32 12.36 11.89
CA GLU A 59 -6.60 13.35 11.09
C GLU A 59 -5.10 13.44 11.45
N ARG A 60 -4.75 13.24 12.73
CA ARG A 60 -3.36 13.22 13.22
C ARG A 60 -2.58 12.02 12.68
N ILE A 61 -3.11 10.81 12.80
CA ILE A 61 -2.46 9.58 12.29
C ILE A 61 -2.33 9.65 10.77
N PHE A 62 -3.39 10.07 10.09
CA PHE A 62 -3.39 10.27 8.64
C PHE A 62 -2.32 11.28 8.22
N GLY A 63 -2.24 12.43 8.91
CA GLY A 63 -1.25 13.45 8.64
C GLY A 63 0.20 12.98 8.85
N TYR A 64 0.46 12.12 9.82
CA TYR A 64 1.78 11.51 10.00
C TYR A 64 2.15 10.60 8.84
N LYS A 65 1.21 9.78 8.34
CA LYS A 65 1.45 8.92 7.18
C LYS A 65 1.64 9.72 5.90
N VAL A 66 0.81 10.73 5.66
CA VAL A 66 0.98 11.67 4.53
C VAL A 66 2.38 12.30 4.53
N LYS A 67 2.85 12.77 5.69
CA LYS A 67 4.21 13.29 5.85
C LYS A 67 5.28 12.22 5.61
N LYS A 68 5.12 11.02 6.18
CA LYS A 68 6.04 9.88 5.99
C LYS A 68 6.25 9.56 4.51
N TYR A 69 5.18 9.58 3.72
CA TYR A 69 5.21 9.25 2.28
C TYR A 69 5.40 10.46 1.35
N GLY A 70 5.64 11.65 1.89
CA GLY A 70 5.84 12.87 1.09
C GLY A 70 4.64 13.24 0.19
N ILE A 71 3.42 12.90 0.62
CA ILE A 71 2.21 13.20 -0.15
C ILE A 71 1.81 14.65 0.10
N GLU A 72 1.45 15.39 -0.94
CA GLU A 72 0.98 16.77 -0.85
C GLU A 72 -0.55 16.85 -1.01
N PRO A 73 -1.34 17.00 0.08
CA PRO A 73 -2.80 16.99 0.02
C PRO A 73 -3.39 18.10 -0.88
N LYS A 74 -2.66 19.22 -1.02
CA LYS A 74 -3.09 20.38 -1.82
C LYS A 74 -3.17 20.07 -3.32
N GLN A 75 -2.45 19.05 -3.80
CA GLN A 75 -2.47 18.65 -5.21
C GLN A 75 -3.78 17.95 -5.61
N TYR A 76 -4.62 17.57 -4.64
CA TYR A 76 -5.86 16.83 -4.86
C TYR A 76 -7.12 17.69 -4.66
N ARG A 77 -6.99 19.02 -4.54
CA ARG A 77 -8.12 19.96 -4.42
C ARG A 77 -8.81 20.21 -5.76
#